data_AF-A0A2H0UN20-F1
#
_entry.id   AF-A0A2H0UN20-F1
#
_cell.length_a   1.000
_cell.length_b   1.000
_cell.length_c   1.000
_cell.angle_alpha   90.00
_cell.angle_beta   90.00
_cell.angle_gamma   90.00
#
_symmetry.space_group_name_H-M   'P 1'
#
loop_
_entity.id
_entity.type
_entity.pdbx_description
1 polymer ?
#
loop_
_entity_poly.entity_id
_entity_poly.type
_entity_poly.pdbx_seq_one_letter_code
_entity_poly.pdbx_strand_id
1 'polypeptide(L)'
;MLETKYPAKRSIIFIVGFLVTAPAVILFTLISLFSLSSSIPQGRVLAAESVHTRRPSSQKIEGFPTVSVELRSEDARVEIIRQYLSRYSSPLVDYADLIVEEADKNELDFRLITA
;
A
#
# COMPACT_ATOMS: atom_id res chain seq x y z
N MET A 1 -24.49 55.86 -22.47
CA MET A 1 -24.46 55.31 -23.84
C MET A 1 -23.14 54.56 -23.98
N LEU A 2 -23.13 53.26 -23.66
CA LEU A 2 -21.92 52.42 -23.66
C LEU A 2 -22.02 51.47 -24.86
N GLU A 3 -21.24 51.75 -25.91
CA GLU A 3 -21.08 50.83 -27.03
C GLU A 3 -20.29 49.59 -26.58
N THR A 4 -20.95 48.43 -26.56
CA THR A 4 -20.28 47.14 -26.36
C THR A 4 -19.64 46.68 -27.68
N LYS A 5 -18.48 47.27 -27.99
CA LYS A 5 -17.67 46.98 -29.19
C LYS A 5 -16.86 45.68 -29.07
N TYR A 6 -17.51 44.58 -28.67
CA TYR A 6 -16.95 43.24 -28.78
C TYR A 6 -17.76 42.48 -29.84
N PRO A 7 -17.14 41.96 -30.93
CA PRO A 7 -17.89 41.17 -31.90
C PRO A 7 -18.37 39.91 -31.18
N ALA A 8 -19.68 39.79 -30.97
CA ALA A 8 -20.34 38.72 -30.21
C ALA A 8 -19.85 37.30 -30.57
N LYS A 9 -19.38 37.14 -31.81
CA LYS A 9 -18.77 35.93 -32.38
C LYS A 9 -17.57 35.39 -31.59
N ARG A 10 -16.72 36.26 -31.01
CA ARG A 10 -15.54 35.82 -30.24
C ARG A 10 -15.90 35.28 -28.87
N SER A 11 -16.92 35.85 -28.22
CA SER A 11 -17.41 35.40 -26.91
C SER A 11 -18.11 34.04 -27.00
N ILE A 12 -18.87 33.80 -28.07
CA ILE A 12 -19.55 32.52 -28.32
C ILE A 12 -18.53 31.36 -28.41
N ILE A 13 -17.36 31.58 -29.01
CA ILE A 13 -16.30 30.55 -29.11
C ILE A 13 -15.80 30.15 -27.71
N PHE A 14 -15.65 31.10 -26.79
CA PHE A 14 -15.24 30.79 -25.41
C PHE A 14 -16.33 30.07 -24.62
N ILE A 15 -17.60 30.43 -24.82
CA ILE A 15 -18.74 29.78 -24.14
C ILE A 15 -18.89 28.34 -24.62
N VAL A 16 -18.85 28.12 -25.94
CA VAL A 16 -18.93 26.76 -26.52
C VAL A 16 -17.72 25.94 -26.12
N GLY A 17 -16.51 26.53 -26.14
CA GLY A 17 -15.29 25.88 -25.66
C GLY A 17 -15.44 25.43 -24.21
N PHE A 18 -15.86 26.31 -23.31
CA PHE A 18 -16.07 26.00 -21.89
C PHE A 18 -17.10 24.89 -21.68
N LEU A 19 -18.21 24.93 -22.44
CA LEU A 19 -19.29 23.94 -22.34
C LEU A 19 -18.84 22.54 -22.80
N VAL A 20 -17.83 22.42 -23.65
CA VAL A 20 -17.26 21.14 -24.10
C VAL A 20 -16.11 20.70 -23.18
N THR A 21 -15.20 21.62 -22.83
CA THR A 21 -14.02 21.28 -22.03
C THR A 21 -14.36 20.92 -20.60
N ALA A 22 -15.31 21.62 -19.96
CA ALA A 22 -15.68 21.36 -18.57
C ALA A 22 -16.21 19.92 -18.35
N PRO A 23 -17.21 19.41 -19.10
CA PRO A 23 -17.66 18.03 -18.94
C PRO A 23 -16.60 17.03 -19.40
N ALA A 24 -15.77 17.35 -20.41
CA ALA A 24 -14.70 16.47 -20.86
C ALA A 24 -13.63 16.24 -19.77
N VAL A 25 -13.23 17.30 -19.04
CA VAL A 25 -12.28 17.19 -17.92
C VAL A 25 -12.89 16.36 -16.79
N ILE A 26 -14.17 16.57 -16.46
CA ILE A 26 -14.87 15.77 -15.44
C ILE A 26 -14.93 14.29 -15.84
N LEU A 27 -15.20 13.99 -17.11
CA LEU A 27 -15.24 12.61 -17.59
C LEU A 27 -13.85 11.94 -17.51
N PHE A 28 -12.81 12.68 -17.93
CA PHE A 28 -11.43 12.19 -17.90
C PHE A 28 -10.96 11.88 -16.48
N THR A 29 -11.27 12.75 -15.50
CA THR A 29 -10.91 12.51 -14.09
C THR A 29 -11.68 11.33 -13.51
N LEU A 30 -12.96 11.16 -13.83
CA LEU A 30 -13.74 10.00 -13.39
C LEU A 30 -13.20 8.69 -13.95
N ILE A 31 -12.83 8.64 -15.24
CA ILE A 31 -12.23 7.46 -15.87
C ILE A 31 -10.86 7.15 -15.23
N SER A 32 -10.03 8.17 -14.99
CA SER A 32 -8.73 8.00 -14.34
C SER A 32 -8.88 7.44 -12.92
N LEU A 33 -9.82 7.99 -12.14
CA LEU A 33 -10.10 7.52 -10.78
C LEU A 33 -10.65 6.09 -10.76
N PHE A 34 -11.55 5.76 -11.67
CA PHE A 34 -12.10 4.40 -11.79
C PHE A 34 -11.04 3.38 -12.23
N SER A 35 -10.15 3.76 -13.15
CA SER A 35 -9.02 2.92 -13.56
C SER A 35 -8.04 2.68 -12.41
N LEU A 36 -7.79 3.70 -11.57
CA LEU A 36 -6.93 3.56 -10.40
C LEU A 36 -7.60 2.71 -9.31
N SER A 37 -8.90 2.90 -9.08
CA SER A 37 -9.70 2.09 -8.15
C SER A 37 -9.71 0.60 -8.53
N SER A 38 -9.84 0.32 -9.84
CA SER A 38 -9.77 -1.05 -10.37
C SER A 38 -8.34 -1.63 -10.34
N SER A 39 -7.34 -0.76 -10.24
CA SER A 39 -5.92 -1.09 -10.16
C SER A 39 -5.37 -0.85 -8.76
N ILE A 40 -6.19 -0.99 -7.71
CA ILE A 40 -5.66 -1.27 -6.38
C ILE A 40 -5.32 -2.76 -6.39
N PRO A 41 -4.08 -3.19 -6.71
CA PRO A 41 -3.68 -4.52 -6.34
C PRO A 41 -3.94 -4.60 -4.84
N GLN A 42 -4.65 -5.64 -4.39
CA GLN A 42 -4.68 -5.98 -2.98
C GLN A 42 -3.22 -6.08 -2.56
N GLY A 43 -2.71 -5.01 -1.95
CA GLY A 43 -1.34 -4.97 -1.46
C GLY A 43 -1.25 -6.16 -0.53
N ARG A 44 -0.45 -7.15 -0.92
CA ARG A 44 -0.11 -8.27 -0.06
C ARG A 44 0.57 -7.63 1.15
N VAL A 45 -0.23 -7.34 2.15
CA VAL A 45 0.24 -6.79 3.41
C VAL A 45 1.17 -7.87 3.94
N LEU A 46 2.44 -7.54 4.16
CA LEU A 46 3.43 -8.52 4.64
C LEU A 46 2.99 -9.16 5.97
N ALA A 47 2.17 -8.44 6.74
CA ALA A 47 1.50 -8.93 7.94
C ALA A 47 0.39 -9.97 7.68
N ALA A 48 -0.19 -10.04 6.49
CA ALA A 48 -1.17 -11.07 6.11
C ALA A 48 -0.49 -12.31 5.51
N GLU A 49 0.70 -12.17 4.93
CA GLU A 49 1.50 -13.28 4.43
C GLU A 49 2.19 -14.04 5.57
N SER A 50 2.56 -13.38 6.67
CA SER A 50 3.07 -14.03 7.89
C SER A 50 2.00 -14.78 8.71
N VAL A 51 0.71 -14.62 8.40
CA VAL A 51 -0.39 -15.33 9.11
C VAL A 51 -0.76 -16.67 8.43
N HIS A 52 -0.16 -17.00 7.29
CA HIS A 52 -0.34 -18.32 6.67
C HIS A 52 0.52 -19.43 7.27
N THR A 53 1.44 -19.12 8.20
CA THR A 53 1.92 -20.13 9.16
C THR A 53 0.87 -20.31 10.26
N ARG A 54 -0.17 -21.06 9.88
CA ARG A 54 -0.87 -22.04 10.70
C ARG A 54 -1.04 -21.59 12.16
N ARG A 55 -2.10 -20.81 12.42
CA ARG A 55 -2.73 -20.81 13.75
C ARG A 55 -2.91 -22.28 14.15
N PRO A 56 -2.29 -22.80 15.21
CA PRO A 56 -2.65 -24.12 15.70
C PRO A 56 -4.01 -23.95 16.36
N SER A 57 -5.08 -24.11 15.58
CA SER A 57 -6.33 -24.57 16.16
C SER A 57 -5.98 -25.90 16.82
N SER A 58 -6.06 -25.92 18.15
CA SER A 58 -5.93 -27.10 19.00
C SER A 58 -6.99 -28.13 18.61
N GLN A 59 -6.77 -28.81 17.48
CA GLN A 59 -7.54 -29.95 17.07
C GLN A 59 -6.57 -31.13 17.14
N LYS A 60 -6.68 -31.85 18.26
CA LYS A 60 -6.09 -33.16 18.44
C LYS A 60 -6.64 -34.07 17.34
N ILE A 61 -5.89 -34.20 16.26
CA ILE A 61 -6.15 -35.21 15.22
C ILE A 61 -5.18 -36.34 15.52
N GLU A 62 -5.71 -37.43 16.07
CA GLU A 62 -4.94 -38.64 16.32
C GLU A 62 -4.45 -39.22 14.99
N GLY A 63 -3.14 -39.39 14.83
CA GLY A 63 -2.56 -40.21 13.75
C GLY A 63 -1.62 -39.54 12.74
N PHE A 64 -1.22 -38.29 12.90
CA PHE A 64 -0.20 -37.66 12.03
C PHE A 64 1.10 -37.41 12.78
N PRO A 65 2.28 -37.51 12.13
CA PRO A 65 3.55 -37.30 12.79
C PRO A 65 3.55 -35.88 13.35
N THR A 66 3.66 -35.77 14.67
CA THR A 66 3.87 -34.51 15.38
C THR A 66 5.13 -33.90 14.80
N VAL A 67 4.98 -32.99 13.83
CA VAL A 67 6.02 -32.04 13.50
C VAL A 67 6.13 -31.16 14.73
N SER A 68 7.06 -31.50 15.60
CA SER A 68 7.49 -30.64 16.70
C SER A 68 8.15 -29.42 16.07
N VAL A 69 7.32 -28.47 15.65
CA VAL A 69 7.79 -27.12 15.40
C VAL A 69 8.15 -26.61 16.79
N GLU A 70 9.44 -26.65 17.10
CA GLU A 70 10.00 -25.89 18.20
C GLU A 70 9.71 -24.42 17.87
N LEU A 71 8.56 -23.94 18.34
CA LEU A 71 8.22 -22.52 18.30
C LEU A 71 9.19 -21.86 19.27
N ARG A 72 10.42 -21.64 18.82
CA ARG A 72 11.29 -20.65 19.46
C ARG A 72 10.48 -19.37 19.43
N SER A 73 10.20 -18.85 20.62
CA SER A 73 9.53 -17.58 20.84
C SER A 73 10.45 -16.45 20.38
N GLU A 74 10.83 -16.47 19.11
CA GLU A 74 11.56 -15.40 18.45
C GLU A 74 10.56 -14.32 18.08
N ASP A 75 10.97 -13.07 18.26
CA ASP A 75 10.14 -11.90 18.01
C ASP A 75 9.70 -11.89 16.54
N ALA A 76 8.39 -12.03 16.32
CA ALA A 76 7.82 -12.04 14.98
C ALA A 76 8.14 -10.75 14.19
N ARG A 77 8.43 -9.64 14.87
CA ARG A 77 8.81 -8.36 14.24
C ARG A 77 10.13 -8.45 13.51
N VAL A 78 11.11 -9.14 14.09
CA VAL A 78 12.42 -9.38 13.47
C VAL A 78 12.25 -10.15 12.17
N GLU A 79 11.46 -11.22 12.21
CA GLU A 79 11.21 -12.06 11.05
C GLU A 79 10.50 -11.29 9.92
N ILE A 80 9.55 -10.41 10.25
CA ILE A 80 8.89 -9.52 9.30
C ILE A 80 9.90 -8.59 8.61
N ILE A 81 10.81 -7.97 9.37
CA ILE A 81 11.85 -7.08 8.82
C ILE A 81 12.86 -7.87 7.98
N ARG A 82 13.28 -9.05 8.44
CA ARG A 82 14.21 -9.93 7.70
C ARG A 82 13.64 -10.32 6.34
N GLN A 83 12.36 -10.69 6.28
CA GLN A 83 11.66 -11.00 5.03
C GLN A 83 11.50 -9.78 4.12
N TYR A 84 11.18 -8.61 4.69
CA TYR A 84 11.12 -7.36 3.94
C TYR A 84 12.47 -7.02 3.29
N LEU A 85 13.55 -7.02 4.07
CA LEU A 85 14.90 -6.69 3.60
C LEU A 85 15.41 -7.69 2.56
N SER A 86 15.11 -8.98 2.76
CA SER A 86 15.49 -10.05 1.82
C SER A 86 14.81 -9.90 0.47
N ARG A 87 13.53 -9.48 0.44
CA ARG A 87 12.79 -9.20 -0.81
C ARG A 87 13.50 -8.15 -1.67
N TYR A 88 14.12 -7.16 -1.05
CA TYR A 88 14.84 -6.10 -1.75
C TYR A 88 16.34 -6.37 -1.89
N SER A 89 16.81 -7.58 -1.58
CA SER A 89 18.23 -7.95 -1.61
C SER A 89 19.10 -6.98 -0.79
N SER A 90 18.55 -6.48 0.32
CA SER A 90 19.25 -5.52 1.17
C SER A 90 20.41 -6.20 1.91
N PRO A 91 21.58 -5.56 2.03
CA PRO A 91 22.66 -6.07 2.86
C PRO A 91 22.33 -6.00 4.36
N LEU A 92 21.22 -5.37 4.73
CA LEU A 92 20.80 -5.18 6.13
C LEU A 92 20.04 -6.38 6.70
N VAL A 93 19.85 -7.46 5.94
CA VAL A 93 19.05 -8.63 6.37
C VAL A 93 19.54 -9.20 7.69
N ASP A 94 20.87 -9.28 7.88
CA ASP A 94 21.49 -9.82 9.10
C ASP A 94 21.38 -8.85 10.30
N TYR A 95 20.88 -7.63 10.08
CA TYR A 95 20.67 -6.59 11.10
C TYR A 95 19.19 -6.39 11.45
N ALA A 96 18.31 -7.32 11.06
CA ALA A 96 16.88 -7.23 11.37
C ALA A 96 16.60 -7.13 12.88
N ASP A 97 17.36 -7.86 13.70
CA ASP A 97 17.28 -7.80 15.17
C ASP A 97 17.58 -6.38 15.68
N LEU A 98 18.69 -5.81 15.20
CA LEU A 98 19.15 -4.48 15.58
C LEU A 98 18.13 -3.40 15.20
N ILE A 99 17.49 -3.53 14.04
CA ILE A 99 16.47 -2.57 13.59
C ILE A 99 15.26 -2.55 14.55
N VAL A 100 14.80 -3.73 14.99
CA VAL A 100 13.68 -3.82 15.94
C VAL A 100 14.11 -3.31 17.32
N GLU A 101 15.33 -3.63 17.76
CA GLU A 101 15.88 -3.16 19.04
C GLU A 101 15.98 -1.63 19.08
N GLU A 102 16.50 -1.00 18.03
CA GLU A 102 16.59 0.45 17.94
C GLU A 102 15.21 1.13 17.79
N ALA A 103 14.24 0.45 17.17
CA ALA A 103 12.85 0.90 17.16
C ALA A 103 12.29 1.00 18.58
N ASP A 104 12.45 -0.08 19.36
CA ASP A 104 11.95 -0.16 20.72
C ASP A 104 12.62 0.87 21.63
N LYS A 105 13.94 1.07 21.49
CA LYS A 105 14.69 2.08 22.26
C LYS A 105 14.20 3.50 22.02
N ASN A 106 13.80 3.81 20.79
CA ASN A 106 13.38 5.16 20.40
C ASN A 106 11.85 5.34 20.40
N GLU A 107 11.11 4.33 20.88
CA GLU A 107 9.64 4.30 20.86
C GLU A 107 9.06 4.55 19.45
N LEU A 108 9.78 4.08 18.42
CA LEU A 108 9.40 4.21 17.02
C LEU A 108 8.75 2.92 16.52
N ASP A 109 7.80 3.05 15.60
CA ASP A 109 7.26 1.88 14.92
C ASP A 109 8.34 1.27 14.01
N PHE A 110 8.75 0.03 14.31
CA PHE A 110 9.78 -0.71 13.56
C PHE A 110 9.49 -0.82 12.05
N ARG A 111 8.22 -0.70 11.64
CA ARG A 111 7.80 -0.73 10.23
C ARG A 111 8.21 0.53 9.46
N LEU A 112 8.51 1.63 10.15
CA LEU A 112 8.86 2.92 9.54
C LEU A 112 10.37 3.11 9.37
N ILE A 113 11.20 2.26 9.98
CA ILE A 113 12.67 2.43 9.95
C ILE A 113 13.27 2.09 8.58
N THR A 114 12.61 1.19 7.84
CA THR A 114 13.10 0.68 6.55
C THR A 114 12.47 1.37 5.34
N ALA A 115 11.59 2.36 5.56
CA ALA A 115 10.80 3.05 4.54
C ALA A 115 11.57 4.16 3.79
#